data_AF-A0A1Q2YDP9-F1
#
_entry.id   AF-A0A1Q2YDP9-F1
#
_cell.length_a   1.000
_cell.length_b   1.000
_cell.length_c   1.000
_cell.angle_alpha   90.00
_cell.angle_beta   90.00
_cell.angle_gamma   90.00
#
_symmetry.space_group_name_H-M   'P 1'
#
loop_
_entity.id
_entity.type
_entity.pdbx_description
1 polymer ?
#
loop_
_entity_poly.entity_id
_entity_poly.type
_entity_poly.pdbx_seq_one_letter_code
_entity_poly.pdbx_strand_id
1 'polypeptide(L)'
;MEKLLQWSTAQQSQDPELRAKAPAPDPKLLAQVLGADTGKDDTTLMKEDISVLVCNDPQISVDDKLTALEDFEILVQNMDNANNISPLGIWPEIAKLYTYEGEEQDEFRGLGALITGTAVQNNDKSQRDFLKIVGMEEGILSEKFRNDKNDNKVLLRSLSLLKCLLYDEITQENETAAICKEDRFSEVKGCDAFLTIIRKLSPDLHVEVNERIVNTLSYAAQNNYTFSSEEIDALREGLSKLSSAKITVDSDDLSTLQKLL
;
A
#
# COMPACT_ATOMS: atom_id res chain seq x y z
N MET A 1 -31.01 -18.43 -12.47
CA MET A 1 -29.70 -18.74 -13.07
C MET A 1 -29.74 -18.77 -14.59
N GLU A 2 -30.64 -19.54 -15.22
CA GLU A 2 -30.75 -19.64 -16.69
C GLU A 2 -30.98 -18.29 -17.42
N LYS A 3 -31.87 -17.43 -16.88
CA LYS A 3 -32.10 -16.08 -17.43
C LYS A 3 -30.86 -15.17 -17.37
N LEU A 4 -30.07 -15.32 -16.30
CA LEU A 4 -28.84 -14.54 -16.12
C LEU A 4 -27.76 -14.98 -17.11
N LEU A 5 -27.66 -16.29 -17.37
CA LEU A 5 -26.76 -16.83 -18.39
C LEU A 5 -27.16 -16.34 -19.78
N GLN A 6 -28.45 -16.44 -20.14
CA GLN A 6 -28.96 -15.96 -21.43
C GLN A 6 -28.74 -14.45 -21.63
N TRP A 7 -28.94 -13.66 -20.57
CA TRP A 7 -28.66 -12.23 -20.60
C TRP A 7 -27.17 -11.93 -20.77
N SER A 8 -26.29 -12.59 -20.01
CA SER A 8 -24.83 -12.43 -20.09
C SER A 8 -24.30 -12.79 -21.49
N THR A 9 -24.71 -13.92 -22.05
CA THR A 9 -24.34 -14.34 -23.41
C THR A 9 -24.85 -13.37 -24.47
N ALA A 10 -26.05 -12.80 -24.30
CA ALA A 10 -26.58 -11.81 -25.23
C ALA A 10 -25.78 -10.49 -25.19
N GLN A 11 -25.30 -10.05 -24.03
CA GLN A 11 -24.47 -8.83 -23.92
C GLN A 11 -23.09 -8.97 -24.58
N GLN A 12 -22.59 -10.20 -24.71
CA GLN A 12 -21.34 -10.50 -25.42
C GLN A 12 -21.52 -10.56 -26.95
N SER A 13 -22.76 -10.52 -27.45
CA SER A 13 -23.07 -10.51 -28.89
C SER A 13 -22.96 -9.10 -29.49
N GLN A 14 -22.47 -9.01 -30.73
CA GLN A 14 -22.41 -7.75 -31.48
C GLN A 14 -23.77 -7.37 -32.12
N ASP A 15 -24.76 -8.27 -32.08
CA ASP A 15 -26.09 -8.04 -32.63
C ASP A 15 -26.96 -7.19 -31.65
N PRO A 16 -27.37 -5.97 -32.04
CA PRO A 16 -28.21 -5.10 -31.21
C PRO A 16 -29.60 -5.68 -30.93
N GLU A 17 -30.17 -6.48 -31.85
CA GLU A 17 -31.50 -7.06 -31.66
C GLU A 17 -31.49 -8.19 -30.65
N LEU A 18 -30.42 -8.98 -30.62
CA LEU A 18 -30.26 -10.05 -29.62
C LEU A 18 -30.09 -9.47 -28.21
N ARG A 19 -29.39 -8.34 -28.07
CA ARG A 19 -29.30 -7.60 -26.79
C ARG A 19 -30.65 -7.05 -26.34
N ALA A 20 -31.45 -6.52 -27.26
CA ALA A 20 -32.76 -5.96 -26.94
C ALA A 20 -33.81 -7.02 -26.60
N LYS A 21 -33.70 -8.24 -27.15
CA LYS A 21 -34.64 -9.35 -26.92
C LYS A 21 -34.27 -10.23 -25.71
N ALA A 22 -33.09 -10.04 -25.12
CA ALA A 22 -32.65 -10.82 -23.97
C ALA A 22 -33.56 -10.55 -22.74
N PRO A 23 -33.97 -11.60 -22.02
CA PRO A 23 -34.77 -11.42 -20.81
C PRO A 23 -33.95 -10.70 -19.74
N ALA A 24 -34.53 -9.70 -19.10
CA ALA A 24 -33.89 -9.04 -17.96
C ALA A 24 -33.60 -10.07 -16.85
N PRO A 25 -32.37 -10.11 -16.29
CA PRO A 25 -32.05 -11.00 -15.19
C PRO A 25 -32.80 -10.57 -13.93
N ASP A 26 -32.93 -11.49 -12.97
CA ASP A 26 -33.42 -11.14 -11.65
C ASP A 26 -32.44 -10.14 -11.00
N PRO A 27 -32.89 -8.93 -10.62
CA PRO A 27 -32.03 -7.91 -10.03
C PRO A 27 -31.27 -8.40 -8.79
N LYS A 28 -31.86 -9.25 -7.96
CA LYS A 28 -31.19 -9.81 -6.79
C LYS A 28 -30.10 -10.80 -7.20
N LEU A 29 -30.41 -11.72 -8.11
CA LEU A 29 -29.43 -12.72 -8.56
C LEU A 29 -28.28 -12.07 -9.35
N LEU A 30 -28.57 -11.00 -10.10
CA LEU A 30 -27.57 -10.17 -10.77
C LEU A 30 -26.67 -9.49 -9.74
N ALA A 31 -27.25 -8.88 -8.70
CA ALA A 31 -26.50 -8.27 -7.60
C ALA A 31 -25.56 -9.29 -6.92
N GLN A 32 -26.06 -10.48 -6.59
CA GLN A 32 -25.24 -11.56 -5.99
C GLN A 32 -24.08 -11.99 -6.87
N VAL A 33 -24.30 -12.16 -8.19
CA VAL A 33 -23.24 -12.55 -9.14
C VAL A 33 -22.23 -11.43 -9.40
N LEU A 34 -22.63 -10.17 -9.22
CA LEU A 34 -21.77 -9.00 -9.31
C LEU A 34 -21.12 -8.63 -7.97
N GLY A 35 -21.28 -9.44 -6.92
CA GLY A 35 -20.65 -9.20 -5.60
C GLY A 35 -21.42 -8.26 -4.67
N ALA A 36 -22.62 -7.80 -5.03
CA ALA A 36 -23.47 -6.95 -4.21
C ALA A 36 -24.34 -7.74 -3.20
N ASP A 37 -23.75 -8.72 -2.49
CA ASP A 37 -24.45 -9.61 -1.55
C ASP A 37 -25.05 -8.87 -0.33
N THR A 38 -24.63 -7.64 -0.05
CA THR A 38 -25.17 -6.79 1.03
C THR A 38 -26.32 -5.89 0.58
N GLY A 39 -26.53 -5.73 -0.74
CA GLY A 39 -27.41 -4.70 -1.33
C GLY A 39 -26.91 -3.27 -1.17
N LYS A 40 -25.73 -3.07 -0.57
CA LYS A 40 -25.05 -1.78 -0.44
C LYS A 40 -24.02 -1.66 -1.55
N ASP A 41 -23.84 -0.46 -2.08
CA ASP A 41 -22.74 -0.17 -3.01
C ASP A 41 -21.41 -0.09 -2.25
N ASP A 42 -20.30 -0.31 -2.97
CA ASP A 42 -18.95 -0.33 -2.40
C ASP A 42 -18.60 0.97 -1.67
N THR A 43 -19.09 2.12 -2.13
CA THR A 43 -18.86 3.40 -1.44
C THR A 43 -19.55 3.45 -0.07
N THR A 44 -20.74 2.85 0.05
CA THR A 44 -21.41 2.70 1.34
C THR A 44 -20.62 1.76 2.26
N LEU A 45 -20.14 0.63 1.75
CA LEU A 45 -19.32 -0.31 2.55
C LEU A 45 -18.02 0.34 3.03
N MET A 46 -17.30 1.01 2.13
CA MET A 46 -16.07 1.76 2.47
C MET A 46 -16.26 2.75 3.62
N LYS A 47 -17.40 3.45 3.66
CA LYS A 47 -17.72 4.38 4.74
C LYS A 47 -18.04 3.66 6.04
N GLU A 48 -18.73 2.53 5.97
CA GLU A 48 -19.07 1.72 7.15
C GLU A 48 -17.80 1.18 7.79
N ASP A 49 -16.90 0.58 7.01
CA ASP A 49 -15.65 0.01 7.51
C ASP A 49 -14.76 1.06 8.18
N ILE A 50 -14.63 2.24 7.56
CA ILE A 50 -13.87 3.35 8.15
C ILE A 50 -14.60 4.01 9.33
N SER A 51 -15.94 3.95 9.39
CA SER A 51 -16.68 4.46 10.55
C SER A 51 -16.37 3.69 11.83
N VAL A 52 -16.02 2.41 11.72
CA VAL A 52 -15.62 1.57 12.86
C VAL A 52 -14.31 2.09 13.48
N LEU A 53 -13.40 2.65 12.67
CA LEU A 53 -12.14 3.24 13.13
C LEU A 53 -12.36 4.48 14.00
N VAL A 54 -13.30 5.35 13.63
CA VAL A 54 -13.62 6.58 14.41
C VAL A 54 -14.58 6.31 15.57
N CYS A 55 -15.09 5.10 15.69
CA CYS A 55 -16.06 4.76 16.71
C CYS A 55 -15.39 4.58 18.08
N ASN A 56 -15.81 5.42 19.03
CA ASN A 56 -15.41 5.36 20.45
C ASN A 56 -16.39 4.52 21.28
N ASP A 57 -17.24 3.70 20.64
CA ASP A 57 -18.17 2.82 21.35
C ASP A 57 -17.38 1.68 22.02
N PRO A 58 -17.40 1.57 23.36
CA PRO A 58 -16.71 0.50 24.08
C PRO A 58 -17.30 -0.89 23.83
N GLN A 59 -18.45 -0.99 23.16
CA GLN A 59 -19.03 -2.28 22.73
C GLN A 59 -18.38 -2.86 21.48
N ILE A 60 -17.67 -2.05 20.69
CA ILE A 60 -16.94 -2.53 19.52
C ILE A 60 -15.58 -3.05 19.99
N SER A 61 -15.36 -4.35 19.82
CA SER A 61 -14.10 -4.97 20.21
C SER A 61 -12.96 -4.56 19.29
N VAL A 62 -11.72 -4.70 19.76
CA VAL A 62 -10.55 -4.45 18.90
C VAL A 62 -10.54 -5.40 17.70
N ASP A 63 -10.92 -6.66 17.89
CA ASP A 63 -11.03 -7.64 16.81
C ASP A 63 -12.03 -7.19 15.74
N ASP A 64 -13.20 -6.67 16.13
CA ASP A 64 -14.18 -6.13 15.17
C ASP A 64 -13.60 -4.96 14.37
N LYS A 65 -12.79 -4.10 15.00
CA LYS A 65 -12.11 -3.00 14.31
C LYS A 65 -11.07 -3.52 13.31
N LEU A 66 -10.30 -4.53 13.69
CA LEU A 66 -9.31 -5.14 12.81
C LEU A 66 -9.98 -5.84 11.63
N THR A 67 -11.07 -6.57 11.85
CA THR A 67 -11.86 -7.20 10.78
C THR A 67 -12.41 -6.16 9.80
N ALA A 68 -13.01 -5.06 10.28
CA ALA A 68 -13.49 -4.00 9.39
C ALA A 68 -12.37 -3.39 8.53
N LEU A 69 -11.15 -3.25 9.07
CA LEU A 69 -9.99 -2.77 8.32
C LEU A 69 -9.49 -3.78 7.29
N GLU A 70 -9.57 -5.08 7.58
CA GLU A 70 -9.27 -6.14 6.62
C GLU A 70 -10.30 -6.20 5.50
N ASP A 71 -11.59 -6.03 5.82
CA ASP A 71 -12.66 -5.93 4.82
C ASP A 71 -12.48 -4.70 3.92
N PHE A 72 -12.11 -3.55 4.50
CA PHE A 72 -11.77 -2.35 3.76
C PHE A 72 -10.57 -2.56 2.83
N GLU A 73 -9.53 -3.27 3.29
CA GLU A 73 -8.36 -3.63 2.48
C GLU A 73 -8.77 -4.38 1.21
N ILE A 74 -9.69 -5.35 1.35
CA ILE A 74 -10.20 -6.14 0.24
C ILE A 74 -10.94 -5.24 -0.76
N LEU A 75 -11.77 -4.30 -0.28
CA LEU A 75 -12.49 -3.35 -1.14
C LEU A 75 -11.54 -2.50 -1.99
N VAL A 76 -10.44 -2.02 -1.41
CA VAL A 76 -9.49 -1.14 -2.09
C VAL A 76 -8.51 -1.89 -3.01
N GLN A 77 -8.54 -3.22 -3.06
CA GLN A 77 -7.90 -3.98 -4.14
C GLN A 77 -8.52 -3.65 -5.50
N ASN A 78 -9.79 -3.21 -5.52
CA ASN A 78 -10.41 -2.64 -6.70
C ASN A 78 -9.94 -1.19 -6.89
N MET A 79 -9.37 -0.89 -8.06
CA MET A 79 -8.80 0.42 -8.39
C MET A 79 -9.84 1.56 -8.34
N ASP A 80 -11.10 1.31 -8.74
CA ASP A 80 -12.17 2.31 -8.67
C ASP A 80 -12.53 2.65 -7.21
N ASN A 81 -12.54 1.65 -6.33
CA ASN A 81 -12.74 1.84 -4.89
C ASN A 81 -11.56 2.56 -4.25
N ALA A 82 -10.32 2.18 -4.58
CA ALA A 82 -9.13 2.92 -4.14
C ALA A 82 -9.21 4.40 -4.54
N ASN A 83 -9.67 4.68 -5.76
CA ASN A 83 -9.87 6.03 -6.28
C ASN A 83 -11.01 6.81 -5.60
N ASN A 84 -11.85 6.14 -4.80
CA ASN A 84 -12.88 6.76 -3.98
C ASN A 84 -12.39 7.19 -2.59
N ILE A 85 -11.22 6.73 -2.12
CA ILE A 85 -10.70 7.08 -0.78
C ILE A 85 -10.61 8.62 -0.59
N SER A 86 -10.10 9.31 -1.61
CA SER A 86 -9.95 10.78 -1.64
C SER A 86 -11.29 11.54 -1.64
N PRO A 87 -12.22 11.33 -2.60
CA PRO A 87 -13.51 12.03 -2.61
C PRO A 87 -14.39 11.69 -1.39
N LEU A 88 -14.15 10.56 -0.72
CA LEU A 88 -14.83 10.19 0.52
C LEU A 88 -14.17 10.76 1.78
N GLY A 89 -13.01 11.41 1.66
CA GLY A 89 -12.29 11.98 2.81
C GLY A 89 -11.72 10.94 3.76
N ILE A 90 -11.38 9.75 3.27
CA ILE A 90 -10.92 8.62 4.08
C ILE A 90 -9.41 8.68 4.36
N TRP A 91 -8.61 9.30 3.50
CA TRP A 91 -7.14 9.37 3.69
C TRP A 91 -6.71 9.87 5.09
N PRO A 92 -7.30 10.95 5.66
CA PRO A 92 -6.98 11.38 7.02
C PRO A 92 -7.36 10.35 8.10
N GLU A 93 -8.37 9.51 7.86
CA GLU A 93 -8.77 8.45 8.79
C GLU A 93 -7.78 7.29 8.77
N ILE A 94 -7.30 6.91 7.58
CA ILE A 94 -6.20 5.94 7.44
C ILE A 94 -4.93 6.47 8.12
N ALA A 95 -4.64 7.79 8.01
CA ALA A 95 -3.45 8.38 8.62
C ALA A 95 -3.40 8.19 10.15
N LYS A 96 -4.55 8.20 10.83
CA LYS A 96 -4.63 7.94 12.28
C LYS A 96 -4.13 6.55 12.68
N LEU A 97 -4.16 5.57 11.77
CA LEU A 97 -3.64 4.23 12.02
C LEU A 97 -2.13 4.24 12.23
N TYR A 98 -1.40 5.11 11.53
CA TYR A 98 0.05 5.19 11.65
C TYR A 98 0.51 5.73 13.00
N THR A 99 -0.32 6.55 13.62
CA THR A 99 -0.06 7.16 14.92
C THR A 99 -0.83 6.49 16.05
N TYR A 100 -1.48 5.35 15.79
CA TYR A 100 -2.26 4.65 16.83
C TYR A 100 -1.36 4.27 18.00
N GLU A 101 -1.85 4.50 19.22
CA GLU A 101 -1.21 4.14 20.48
C GLU A 101 -2.09 3.13 21.23
N GLY A 102 -1.51 2.04 21.71
CA GLY A 102 -2.23 0.95 22.39
C GLY A 102 -1.44 -0.37 22.35
N GLU A 103 -1.98 -1.43 22.96
CA GLU A 103 -1.33 -2.75 22.95
C GLU A 103 -1.29 -3.35 21.52
N GLU A 104 -2.27 -2.96 20.70
CA GLU A 104 -2.52 -3.42 19.33
C GLU A 104 -1.97 -2.45 18.27
N GLN A 105 -1.06 -1.55 18.67
CA GLN A 105 -0.50 -0.53 17.79
C GLN A 105 0.17 -1.10 16.53
N ASP A 106 0.78 -2.28 16.63
CA ASP A 106 1.50 -2.88 15.52
C ASP A 106 0.53 -3.43 14.47
N GLU A 107 -0.58 -3.99 14.93
CA GLU A 107 -1.69 -4.48 14.13
C GLU A 107 -2.35 -3.33 13.35
N PHE A 108 -2.70 -2.24 14.03
CA PHE A 108 -3.31 -1.06 13.40
C PHE A 108 -2.35 -0.35 12.44
N ARG A 109 -1.11 -0.05 12.85
CA ARG A 109 -0.11 0.58 11.98
C ARG A 109 0.20 -0.29 10.78
N GLY A 110 0.30 -1.60 11.00
CA GLY A 110 0.51 -2.59 9.95
C GLY A 110 -0.66 -2.62 8.97
N LEU A 111 -1.90 -2.56 9.43
CA LEU A 111 -3.07 -2.49 8.54
C LEU A 111 -3.14 -1.17 7.78
N GLY A 112 -2.84 -0.03 8.42
CA GLY A 112 -2.76 1.26 7.72
C GLY A 112 -1.74 1.26 6.58
N ALA A 113 -0.57 0.62 6.79
CA ALA A 113 0.45 0.48 5.76
C ALA A 113 0.00 -0.49 4.65
N LEU A 114 -0.70 -1.58 5.00
CA LEU A 114 -1.23 -2.53 4.02
C LEU A 114 -2.32 -1.89 3.15
N ILE A 115 -3.36 -1.32 3.76
CA ILE A 115 -4.48 -0.66 3.07
C ILE A 115 -3.97 0.38 2.09
N THR A 116 -3.04 1.23 2.54
CA THR A 116 -2.45 2.26 1.68
C THR A 116 -1.60 1.65 0.58
N GLY A 117 -0.78 0.64 0.90
CA GLY A 117 0.01 -0.10 -0.08
C GLY A 117 -0.85 -0.69 -1.18
N THR A 118 -1.97 -1.31 -0.82
CA THR A 118 -2.95 -1.88 -1.75
C THR A 118 -3.60 -0.79 -2.59
N ALA A 119 -4.07 0.30 -1.99
CA ALA A 119 -4.74 1.38 -2.70
C ALA A 119 -3.84 2.13 -3.69
N VAL A 120 -2.54 2.27 -3.39
CA VAL A 120 -1.56 3.00 -4.23
C VAL A 120 -0.77 2.09 -5.17
N GLN A 121 -0.88 0.77 -5.04
CA GLN A 121 -0.17 -0.19 -5.88
C GLN A 121 -0.64 -0.06 -7.32
N ASN A 122 0.26 0.38 -8.20
CA ASN A 122 -0.05 0.66 -9.59
C ASN A 122 -1.30 1.56 -9.74
N ASN A 123 -1.43 2.56 -8.86
CA ASN A 123 -2.48 3.58 -8.97
C ASN A 123 -1.97 5.02 -8.71
N ASP A 124 -1.59 5.75 -9.76
CA ASP A 124 -0.99 7.09 -9.73
C ASP A 124 -1.97 8.10 -9.12
N LYS A 125 -3.27 7.96 -9.40
CA LYS A 125 -4.27 8.84 -8.76
C LYS A 125 -4.24 8.68 -7.24
N SER A 126 -4.29 7.46 -6.72
CA SER A 126 -4.21 7.21 -5.28
C SER A 126 -2.85 7.60 -4.69
N GLN A 127 -1.74 7.36 -5.40
CA GLN A 127 -0.40 7.78 -4.98
C GLN A 127 -0.35 9.31 -4.78
N ARG A 128 -0.82 10.07 -5.78
CA ARG A 128 -0.85 11.54 -5.71
C ARG A 128 -1.76 12.05 -4.60
N ASP A 129 -2.96 11.49 -4.49
CA ASP A 129 -3.92 11.89 -3.47
C ASP A 129 -3.37 11.61 -2.07
N PHE A 130 -2.76 10.44 -1.85
CA PHE A 130 -2.10 10.07 -0.60
C PHE A 130 -0.95 11.03 -0.25
N LEU A 131 0.00 11.26 -1.17
CA LEU A 131 1.14 12.15 -0.93
C LEU A 131 0.69 13.60 -0.67
N LYS A 132 -0.35 14.06 -1.35
CA LYS A 132 -0.89 15.41 -1.18
C LYS A 132 -1.64 15.60 0.14
N ILE A 133 -2.38 14.59 0.59
CA ILE A 133 -3.29 14.71 1.74
C ILE A 133 -2.61 14.30 3.04
N VAL A 134 -1.81 13.23 3.01
CA VAL A 134 -1.15 12.64 4.18
C VAL A 134 0.34 12.95 4.19
N GLY A 135 1.00 12.87 3.03
CA GLY A 135 2.45 13.00 2.93
C GLY A 135 3.22 11.78 3.44
N MET A 136 4.55 11.82 3.35
CA MET A 136 5.41 10.71 3.80
C MET A 136 5.82 10.80 5.28
N GLU A 137 5.69 11.97 5.91
CA GLU A 137 6.14 12.23 7.30
C GLU A 137 5.20 11.63 8.37
N GLU A 138 3.89 11.58 8.12
CA GLU A 138 2.85 11.30 9.13
C GLU A 138 2.71 9.80 9.53
N GLY A 139 3.68 8.93 9.22
CA GLY A 139 3.90 7.76 10.09
C GLY A 139 4.22 6.39 9.50
N ILE A 140 4.41 6.22 8.18
CA ILE A 140 4.89 4.91 7.65
C ILE A 140 6.40 4.76 7.84
N LEU A 141 7.15 5.87 7.78
CA LEU A 141 8.62 5.90 7.81
C LEU A 141 9.18 6.88 8.85
N SER A 142 8.33 7.39 9.75
CA SER A 142 8.79 8.29 10.82
C SER A 142 9.70 7.54 11.80
N GLU A 143 10.60 8.26 12.48
CA GLU A 143 11.48 7.69 13.51
C GLU A 143 10.70 7.00 14.67
N LYS A 144 9.43 7.37 14.85
CA LYS A 144 8.52 6.76 15.84
C LYS A 144 8.16 5.31 15.49
N PHE A 145 8.47 4.87 14.27
CA PHE A 145 8.24 3.52 13.81
C PHE A 145 9.29 2.56 14.40
N ARG A 146 9.02 2.11 15.64
CA ARG A 146 9.84 1.13 16.36
C ARG A 146 9.17 -0.23 16.26
N ASN A 147 9.87 -1.21 15.69
CA ASN A 147 9.40 -2.59 15.67
C ASN A 147 9.80 -3.22 17.01
N ASP A 148 9.01 -2.97 18.05
CA ASP A 148 9.29 -3.46 19.40
C ASP A 148 8.91 -4.96 19.54
N LYS A 149 8.09 -5.50 18.62
CA LYS A 149 7.71 -6.92 18.53
C LYS A 149 8.58 -7.67 17.49
N ASN A 150 8.85 -8.96 17.75
CA ASN A 150 9.65 -9.83 16.87
C ASN A 150 8.97 -10.20 15.52
N ASP A 151 7.76 -9.72 15.21
CA ASP A 151 6.98 -10.19 14.05
C ASP A 151 7.35 -9.52 12.71
N ASN A 152 8.07 -8.39 12.73
CA ASN A 152 8.52 -7.60 11.57
C ASN A 152 7.41 -7.20 10.57
N LYS A 153 6.14 -7.52 10.83
CA LYS A 153 5.01 -7.39 9.90
C LYS A 153 4.79 -5.94 9.53
N VAL A 154 4.81 -5.07 10.53
CA VAL A 154 4.63 -3.62 10.35
C VAL A 154 5.71 -3.07 9.42
N LEU A 155 6.97 -3.46 9.66
CA LEU A 155 8.12 -2.99 8.88
C LEU A 155 8.10 -3.52 7.44
N LEU A 156 7.77 -4.79 7.23
CA LEU A 156 7.64 -5.38 5.89
C LEU A 156 6.51 -4.72 5.08
N ARG A 157 5.39 -4.40 5.73
CA ARG A 157 4.28 -3.66 5.09
C ARG A 157 4.65 -2.22 4.76
N SER A 158 5.40 -1.56 5.65
CA SER A 158 5.89 -0.19 5.42
C SER A 158 6.91 -0.13 4.28
N LEU A 159 7.83 -1.10 4.21
CA LEU A 159 8.76 -1.24 3.08
C LEU A 159 8.03 -1.56 1.77
N SER A 160 6.96 -2.36 1.84
CA SER A 160 6.12 -2.65 0.67
C SER A 160 5.37 -1.41 0.19
N LEU A 161 4.84 -0.58 1.10
CA LEU A 161 4.23 0.70 0.76
C LEU A 161 5.25 1.68 0.17
N LEU A 162 6.44 1.81 0.76
CA LEU A 162 7.51 2.64 0.19
C LEU A 162 7.85 2.18 -1.24
N LYS A 163 7.92 0.87 -1.48
CA LYS A 163 8.08 0.32 -2.82
C LYS A 163 6.93 0.73 -3.74
N CYS A 164 5.67 0.58 -3.32
CA CYS A 164 4.51 0.97 -4.13
C CYS A 164 4.48 2.47 -4.45
N LEU A 165 5.01 3.33 -3.57
CA LEU A 165 5.14 4.76 -3.85
C LEU A 165 6.30 5.03 -4.81
N LEU A 166 7.45 4.38 -4.64
CA LEU A 166 8.65 4.68 -5.45
C LEU A 166 8.60 4.09 -6.86
N TYR A 167 7.99 2.92 -7.04
CA TYR A 167 8.07 2.16 -8.28
C TYR A 167 7.05 2.68 -9.29
N ASP A 168 7.48 2.79 -10.54
CA ASP A 168 6.60 3.21 -11.63
C ASP A 168 5.48 2.21 -11.89
N GLU A 169 4.35 2.76 -12.29
CA GLU A 169 3.40 2.04 -13.11
C GLU A 169 3.94 1.75 -14.51
N ILE A 170 3.47 0.63 -15.05
CA ILE A 170 3.26 0.51 -16.49
C ILE A 170 2.10 1.46 -16.83
N THR A 171 2.39 2.73 -17.09
CA THR A 171 1.38 3.65 -17.63
C THR A 171 0.88 3.10 -18.97
N GLN A 172 -0.43 3.20 -19.23
CA GLN A 172 -0.96 2.98 -20.58
C GLN A 172 -0.13 3.77 -21.60
N GLU A 173 0.15 3.19 -22.78
CA GLU A 173 0.99 3.81 -23.79
C GLU A 173 0.56 5.28 -24.01
N ASN A 174 1.43 6.21 -23.62
CA ASN A 174 1.38 7.66 -23.88
C ASN A 174 0.77 8.61 -22.82
N GLU A 175 0.51 8.18 -21.58
CA GLU A 175 0.24 9.13 -20.48
C GLU A 175 1.49 9.39 -19.62
N THR A 176 1.94 10.65 -19.55
CA THR A 176 2.96 11.09 -18.59
C THR A 176 2.36 11.09 -17.18
N ALA A 177 2.99 10.35 -16.25
CA ALA A 177 2.64 10.38 -14.83
C ALA A 177 2.61 11.83 -14.32
N ALA A 178 1.57 12.20 -13.57
CA ALA A 178 1.39 13.58 -13.14
C ALA A 178 2.32 13.99 -11.98
N ILE A 179 3.00 13.03 -11.36
CA ILE A 179 4.15 13.23 -10.45
C ILE A 179 5.30 12.38 -10.99
N CYS A 180 6.45 13.01 -11.24
CA CYS A 180 7.62 12.30 -11.74
C CYS A 180 8.37 11.62 -10.59
N LYS A 181 9.25 10.66 -10.91
CA LYS A 181 10.08 9.99 -9.90
C LYS A 181 10.87 10.97 -9.05
N GLU A 182 11.36 12.05 -9.66
CA GLU A 182 12.14 13.07 -8.97
C GLU A 182 11.36 13.72 -7.83
N ASP A 183 10.06 13.95 -8.02
CA ASP A 183 9.19 14.50 -6.97
C ASP A 183 9.04 13.51 -5.82
N ARG A 184 8.83 12.22 -6.11
CA ARG A 184 8.71 11.17 -5.08
C ARG A 184 9.99 10.98 -4.28
N PHE A 185 11.14 11.03 -4.94
CA PHE A 185 12.43 11.01 -4.27
C PHE A 185 12.69 12.27 -3.43
N SER A 186 12.17 13.42 -3.85
CA SER A 186 12.24 14.66 -3.06
C SER A 186 11.42 14.54 -1.78
N GLU A 187 10.23 13.93 -1.85
CA GLU A 187 9.40 13.61 -0.66
C GLU A 187 10.12 12.65 0.30
N VAL A 188 10.70 11.56 -0.21
CA VAL A 188 11.49 10.60 0.60
C VAL A 188 12.67 11.27 1.29
N LYS A 189 13.32 12.22 0.60
CA LYS A 189 14.43 12.99 1.15
C LYS A 189 13.97 14.01 2.19
N GLY A 190 12.78 14.60 2.02
CA GLY A 190 12.20 15.54 2.98
C GLY A 190 11.93 14.91 4.34
N CYS A 191 11.57 13.62 4.37
CA CYS A 191 11.23 12.89 5.58
C CYS A 191 12.30 11.92 6.10
N ASP A 192 13.53 11.98 5.58
CA ASP A 192 14.64 11.08 5.96
C ASP A 192 14.29 9.57 5.91
N ALA A 193 13.39 9.19 4.99
CA ALA A 193 12.85 7.84 4.92
C ALA A 193 13.94 6.80 4.61
N PHE A 194 14.86 7.11 3.68
CA PHE A 194 15.97 6.21 3.36
C PHE A 194 16.97 6.08 4.51
N LEU A 195 17.32 7.19 5.15
CA LEU A 195 18.18 7.15 6.34
C LEU A 195 17.56 6.28 7.45
N THR A 196 16.24 6.40 7.64
CA THR A 196 15.50 5.61 8.63
C THR A 196 15.55 4.11 8.34
N ILE A 197 15.35 3.68 7.09
CA ILE A 197 15.42 2.25 6.74
C ILE A 197 16.86 1.73 6.73
N ILE A 198 17.85 2.54 6.32
CA ILE A 198 19.27 2.17 6.36
C ILE A 198 19.70 1.86 7.79
N ARG A 199 19.31 2.71 8.75
CA ARG A 199 19.63 2.53 10.18
C ARG A 199 19.00 1.27 10.79
N LYS A 200 18.02 0.66 10.12
CA LYS A 200 17.43 -0.62 10.55
C LYS A 200 18.26 -1.82 10.11
N LEU A 201 19.15 -1.71 9.12
CA LEU A 201 19.98 -2.84 8.67
C LEU A 201 20.75 -3.46 9.85
N SER A 202 20.45 -4.71 10.15
CA SER A 202 21.03 -5.42 11.30
C SER A 202 21.08 -6.93 11.05
N PRO A 203 22.17 -7.62 11.45
CA PRO A 203 22.22 -9.08 11.46
C PRO A 203 21.13 -9.74 12.32
N ASP A 204 20.64 -9.04 13.34
CA ASP A 204 19.64 -9.56 14.27
C ASP A 204 18.20 -9.44 13.72
N LEU A 205 18.00 -8.69 12.63
CA LEU A 205 16.70 -8.61 11.97
C LEU A 205 16.45 -9.79 11.05
N HIS A 206 15.16 -10.05 10.80
CA HIS A 206 14.74 -11.07 9.85
C HIS A 206 15.34 -10.81 8.46
N VAL A 207 15.83 -11.88 7.80
CA VAL A 207 16.55 -11.77 6.52
C VAL A 207 15.74 -11.04 5.45
N GLU A 208 14.44 -11.30 5.37
CA GLU A 208 13.52 -10.67 4.42
C GLU A 208 13.45 -9.14 4.58
N VAL A 209 13.58 -8.65 5.81
CA VAL A 209 13.60 -7.20 6.07
C VAL A 209 14.86 -6.59 5.48
N ASN A 210 16.02 -7.20 5.76
CA ASN A 210 17.31 -6.75 5.22
C ASN A 210 17.31 -6.79 3.68
N GLU A 211 16.81 -7.87 3.09
CA GLU A 211 16.66 -8.01 1.64
C GLU A 211 15.77 -6.90 1.06
N ARG A 212 14.62 -6.62 1.67
CA ARG A 212 13.70 -5.61 1.17
C ARG A 212 14.25 -4.19 1.29
N ILE A 213 15.00 -3.90 2.35
CA ILE A 213 15.72 -2.62 2.49
C ILE A 213 16.76 -2.48 1.38
N VAL A 214 17.63 -3.49 1.22
CA VAL A 214 18.69 -3.49 0.20
C VAL A 214 18.12 -3.34 -1.21
N ASN A 215 17.04 -4.07 -1.52
CA ASN A 215 16.36 -3.97 -2.81
C ASN A 215 15.78 -2.57 -3.07
N THR A 216 15.15 -1.97 -2.06
CA THR A 216 14.57 -0.62 -2.17
C THR A 216 15.64 0.44 -2.40
N LEU A 217 16.78 0.35 -1.69
CA LEU A 217 17.90 1.27 -1.84
C LEU A 217 18.61 1.08 -3.19
N SER A 218 18.78 -0.16 -3.62
CA SER A 218 19.34 -0.49 -4.94
C SER A 218 18.49 0.10 -6.06
N TYR A 219 17.16 -0.04 -5.96
CA TYR A 219 16.23 0.59 -6.90
C TYR A 219 16.39 2.11 -6.94
N ALA A 220 16.48 2.77 -5.78
CA ALA A 220 16.69 4.21 -5.70
C ALA A 220 18.00 4.63 -6.39
N ALA A 221 19.09 3.91 -6.15
CA ALA A 221 20.38 4.15 -6.78
C ALA A 221 20.32 4.02 -8.31
N GLN A 222 19.65 2.99 -8.82
CA GLN A 222 19.47 2.76 -10.26
C GLN A 222 18.59 3.83 -10.93
N ASN A 223 17.74 4.50 -10.16
CA ASN A 223 16.82 5.53 -10.65
C ASN A 223 17.30 6.96 -10.32
N ASN A 224 18.62 7.16 -10.22
CA ASN A 224 19.27 8.46 -10.03
C ASN A 224 18.95 9.18 -8.70
N TYR A 225 18.54 8.46 -7.66
CA TYR A 225 18.49 9.05 -6.32
C TYR A 225 19.91 9.43 -5.86
N THR A 226 20.07 10.66 -5.36
CA THR A 226 21.35 11.13 -4.82
C THR A 226 21.35 11.02 -3.30
N PHE A 227 22.03 9.99 -2.80
CA PHE A 227 22.26 9.80 -1.38
C PHE A 227 23.14 10.91 -0.79
N SER A 228 22.76 11.37 0.39
CA SER A 228 23.54 12.24 1.25
C SER A 228 24.77 11.53 1.83
N SER A 229 25.74 12.29 2.32
CA SER A 229 26.91 11.73 2.99
C SER A 229 26.54 10.89 4.22
N GLU A 230 25.50 11.31 4.95
CA GLU A 230 25.02 10.57 6.13
C GLU A 230 24.39 9.22 5.74
N GLU A 231 23.57 9.18 4.69
CA GLU A 231 23.02 7.93 4.17
C GLU A 231 24.13 7.01 3.65
N ILE A 232 25.15 7.53 2.96
CA ILE A 232 26.29 6.75 2.47
C ILE A 232 27.08 6.14 3.63
N ASP A 233 27.37 6.91 4.68
CA ASP A 233 28.12 6.42 5.83
C ASP A 233 27.33 5.37 6.62
N ALA A 234 26.03 5.60 6.83
CA ALA A 234 25.13 4.63 7.47
C ALA A 234 24.98 3.35 6.63
N LEU A 235 24.92 3.48 5.29
CA LEU A 235 24.85 2.34 4.38
C LEU A 235 26.12 1.51 4.42
N ARG A 236 27.30 2.17 4.44
CA ARG A 236 28.60 1.49 4.57
C ARG A 236 28.66 0.68 5.87
N GLU A 237 28.23 1.26 6.98
CA GLU A 237 28.17 0.57 8.27
C GLU A 237 27.20 -0.61 8.25
N GLY A 238 25.97 -0.41 7.77
CA GLY A 238 24.94 -1.44 7.69
C GLY A 238 25.34 -2.65 6.84
N LEU A 239 25.85 -2.42 5.63
CA LEU A 239 26.29 -3.49 4.73
C LEU A 239 27.52 -4.25 5.28
N SER A 240 28.41 -3.56 6.00
CA SER A 240 29.56 -4.20 6.67
C SER A 240 29.09 -5.16 7.77
N LYS A 241 28.08 -4.78 8.56
CA LYS A 241 27.48 -5.65 9.59
C LYS A 241 26.87 -6.91 8.97
N LEU A 242 26.07 -6.76 7.92
CA LEU A 242 25.44 -7.90 7.23
C LEU A 242 26.49 -8.86 6.64
N SER A 243 27.51 -8.31 5.99
CA SER A 243 28.61 -9.09 5.41
C SER A 243 29.38 -9.88 6.47
N SER A 244 29.68 -9.24 7.61
CA SER A 244 30.40 -9.86 8.74
C SER A 244 29.60 -11.01 9.37
N ALA A 245 28.28 -10.88 9.40
CA ALA A 245 27.36 -11.91 9.87
C ALA A 245 26.99 -12.97 8.81
N LYS A 246 27.52 -12.87 7.58
CA LYS A 246 27.22 -13.76 6.45
C LYS A 246 25.71 -13.82 6.13
N ILE A 247 25.00 -12.71 6.31
CA ILE A 247 23.61 -12.61 5.89
C ILE A 247 23.58 -12.54 4.37
N THR A 248 22.89 -13.50 3.75
CA THR A 248 22.68 -13.52 2.31
C THR A 248 21.65 -12.45 1.96
N VAL A 249 22.03 -11.55 1.05
CA VAL A 249 21.14 -10.62 0.36
C VAL A 249 21.40 -10.75 -1.13
N ASP A 250 20.51 -10.23 -1.96
CA ASP A 250 20.67 -10.27 -3.42
C ASP A 250 22.01 -9.66 -3.87
N SER A 251 22.73 -10.41 -4.73
CA SER A 251 24.08 -10.04 -5.14
C SER A 251 24.11 -8.85 -6.11
N ASP A 252 23.08 -8.68 -6.92
CA ASP A 252 23.01 -7.61 -7.92
C ASP A 252 22.65 -6.29 -7.23
N ASP A 253 21.75 -6.34 -6.26
CA ASP A 253 21.41 -5.20 -5.41
C ASP A 253 22.60 -4.76 -4.55
N LEU A 254 23.31 -5.73 -3.95
CA LEU A 254 24.52 -5.43 -3.18
C LEU A 254 25.63 -4.83 -4.05
N SER A 255 25.84 -5.35 -5.25
CA SER A 255 26.80 -4.80 -6.23
C SER A 255 26.44 -3.38 -6.65
N THR A 256 25.14 -3.11 -6.82
CA THR A 256 24.63 -1.76 -7.13
C THR A 256 24.99 -0.79 -6.01
N LEU A 257 24.69 -1.14 -4.77
CA LEU A 257 24.96 -0.29 -3.61
C LEU A 257 26.46 -0.11 -3.35
N GLN A 258 27.27 -1.15 -3.56
CA GLN A 258 28.73 -1.06 -3.41
C GLN A 258 29.40 -0.08 -4.38
N LYS A 259 28.82 0.17 -5.56
CA LYS A 259 29.32 1.19 -6.50
C LYS A 259 29.14 2.62 -5.99
N LEU A 260 28.26 2.82 -5.01
CA LEU A 260 27.99 4.12 -4.39
C LEU A 260 28.95 4.43 -3.21
N LEU A 261 29.57 3.39 -2.64
CA LEU A 261 30.37 3.46 -1.41
C LEU A 261 31.86 3.74 -1.66
#